data_AF-A0A2U3N2A8-F1
#
_entry.id   AF-A0A2U3N2A8-F1
#
_cell.length_a   1.000
_cell.length_b   1.000
_cell.length_c   1.000
_cell.angle_alpha   90.00
_cell.angle_beta   90.00
_cell.angle_gamma   90.00
#
_symmetry.space_group_name_H-M   'P 1'
#
loop_
_entity.id
_entity.type
_entity.pdbx_description
1 polymer ?
#
loop_
_entity_poly.entity_id
_entity_poly.type
_entity_poly.pdbx_seq_one_letter_code
_entity_poly.pdbx_strand_id
1 'polypeptide(L)'
;MTNIISAQEAISALQAGKNVLCRPAGGLLGFDELNQFPATVFFTNDHEFCIKRETTVLADIQFTKPVEPHDLELGQEIFIVMPTCILRTQYDHEHGDICLSVANGFAQLDVENAKLQLQAFGKTFGNMITEIEIKDGFNDKPKRTRASQKKAEPEQVTELKTESIDSPQHEFQSILDDLIDRALTAKTEIEVTKLYRYTVQWTDEQRKPLDDVINKRLTELRVKNSKYEIEFADLHAVVMHAKTPKEANDVIEKTQHWTEEQRKPLIVEISKKLAELNPPEKSESSLMVRVQKAESLEELQLLENEVQQINPEIQERMMSYVNQRRSDLVSDEEIKF
;
A
#
# COMPACT_ATOMS: atom_id res chain seq x y z
N MET A 1 20.81 -7.44 23.53
CA MET A 1 21.01 -7.00 24.93
C MET A 1 19.71 -7.28 25.67
N THR A 2 19.71 -8.18 26.65
CA THR A 2 18.55 -8.41 27.52
C THR A 2 18.54 -7.32 28.59
N ASN A 3 17.55 -6.43 28.51
CA ASN A 3 17.33 -5.40 29.52
C ASN A 3 16.88 -6.12 30.81
N ILE A 4 17.77 -6.26 31.78
CA ILE A 4 17.48 -6.89 33.07
C ILE A 4 16.66 -5.89 33.88
N ILE A 5 15.55 -6.36 34.44
CA ILE A 5 14.65 -5.55 35.26
C ILE A 5 14.68 -6.00 36.71
N SER A 6 14.36 -5.09 37.61
CA SER A 6 14.19 -5.39 39.04
C SER A 6 12.96 -6.27 39.28
N ALA A 7 12.91 -6.93 40.44
CA ALA A 7 11.73 -7.71 40.85
C ALA A 7 10.46 -6.84 40.92
N GLN A 8 10.58 -5.57 41.31
CA GLN A 8 9.45 -4.65 41.35
C GLN A 8 8.92 -4.34 39.94
N GLU A 9 9.80 -4.07 38.99
CA GLU A 9 9.44 -3.86 37.59
C GLU A 9 8.88 -5.13 36.94
N ALA A 10 9.39 -6.30 37.32
CA ALA A 10 8.88 -7.59 36.87
C ALA A 10 7.42 -7.81 37.33
N ILE A 11 7.11 -7.47 38.59
CA ILE A 11 5.73 -7.51 39.09
C ILE A 11 4.84 -6.52 38.34
N SER A 12 5.31 -5.28 38.13
CA SER A 12 4.57 -4.27 37.35
C SER A 12 4.33 -4.73 35.90
N ALA A 13 5.32 -5.37 35.27
CA ALA A 13 5.20 -5.93 33.93
C ALA A 13 4.16 -7.07 33.87
N LEU A 14 4.14 -7.96 34.86
CA LEU A 14 3.11 -9.00 35.00
C LEU A 14 1.72 -8.41 35.18
N GLN A 15 1.59 -7.36 36.00
CA GLN A 15 0.32 -6.64 36.19
C GLN A 15 -0.17 -5.97 34.89
N ALA A 16 0.76 -5.49 34.06
CA ALA A 16 0.49 -4.95 32.73
C ALA A 16 0.25 -6.04 31.66
N GLY A 17 0.21 -7.32 32.04
CA GLY A 17 -0.03 -8.45 31.13
C GLY A 17 1.17 -8.85 30.28
N LYS A 18 2.38 -8.34 30.57
CA LYS A 18 3.61 -8.70 29.86
C LYS A 18 4.18 -10.02 30.41
N ASN A 19 4.75 -10.83 29.52
CA ASN A 19 5.41 -12.07 29.91
C ASN A 19 6.80 -11.77 30.50
N VAL A 20 7.07 -12.25 31.71
CA VAL A 20 8.36 -12.11 32.37
C VAL A 20 9.07 -13.46 32.41
N LEU A 21 10.37 -13.45 32.13
CA LEU A 21 11.25 -14.59 32.30
C LEU A 21 12.19 -14.37 33.48
N CYS A 22 12.68 -15.47 34.03
CA CYS A 22 13.52 -15.49 35.22
C CYS A 22 14.76 -16.36 34.96
N ARG A 23 15.87 -16.03 35.59
CA ARG A 23 17.04 -16.91 35.71
C ARG A 23 17.76 -16.68 37.04
N PRO A 24 18.53 -17.66 37.53
CA PRO A 24 19.46 -17.42 38.62
C PRO A 24 20.50 -16.35 38.25
N ALA A 25 20.80 -15.44 39.18
CA ALA A 25 21.76 -14.36 39.01
C ALA A 25 23.15 -14.93 38.68
N GLY A 26 23.77 -14.39 37.63
CA GLY A 26 25.06 -14.90 37.12
C GLY A 26 24.99 -16.27 36.43
N GLY A 27 23.80 -16.81 36.15
CA GLY A 27 23.64 -18.04 35.39
C GLY A 27 24.15 -17.92 33.95
N LEU A 28 24.90 -18.95 33.48
CA LEU A 28 25.32 -19.06 32.07
C LEU A 28 24.17 -19.44 31.13
N LEU A 29 23.06 -19.96 31.68
CA LEU A 29 21.89 -20.37 30.92
C LEU A 29 20.99 -19.18 30.56
N GLY A 30 20.13 -19.38 29.55
CA GLY A 30 19.13 -18.41 29.11
C GLY A 30 18.05 -18.16 30.17
N PHE A 31 17.17 -17.21 29.90
CA PHE A 31 16.02 -16.92 30.75
C PHE A 31 14.91 -17.95 30.50
N ASP A 32 14.33 -18.47 31.59
CA ASP A 32 13.27 -19.48 31.58
C ASP A 32 11.94 -18.88 32.04
N GLU A 33 10.84 -19.60 31.79
CA GLU A 33 9.50 -19.16 32.18
C GLU A 33 9.32 -19.16 33.71
N LEU A 34 8.59 -18.17 34.23
CA LEU A 34 8.36 -18.01 35.67
C LEU A 34 7.69 -19.22 36.34
N ASN A 35 6.93 -20.03 35.58
CA ASN A 35 6.28 -21.25 36.09
C ASN A 35 7.28 -22.34 36.55
N GLN A 36 8.55 -22.23 36.15
CA GLN A 36 9.63 -23.14 36.56
C GLN A 36 10.26 -22.75 37.90
N PHE A 37 9.91 -21.58 38.45
CA PHE A 37 10.49 -21.02 39.66
C PHE A 37 9.45 -20.85 40.77
N PRO A 38 9.85 -20.95 42.06
CA PRO A 38 8.96 -20.64 43.17
C PRO A 38 8.62 -19.14 43.20
N ALA A 39 7.43 -18.77 43.65
CA ALA A 39 7.01 -17.36 43.75
C ALA A 39 7.91 -16.50 44.67
N THR A 40 8.76 -17.14 45.48
CA THR A 40 9.74 -16.46 46.34
C THR A 40 10.83 -15.73 45.57
N VAL A 41 11.04 -16.04 44.28
CA VAL A 41 12.10 -15.41 43.46
C VAL A 41 12.01 -13.88 43.40
N PHE A 42 10.81 -13.31 43.51
CA PHE A 42 10.64 -11.84 43.52
C PHE A 42 11.17 -11.17 44.80
N PHE A 43 11.43 -11.95 45.85
CA PHE A 43 11.89 -11.45 47.14
C PHE A 43 13.35 -11.81 47.42
N THR A 44 13.99 -12.56 46.52
CA THR A 44 15.37 -13.01 46.69
C THR A 44 16.27 -12.31 45.66
N ASN A 45 17.43 -11.83 46.11
CA ASN A 45 18.39 -11.09 45.26
C ASN A 45 19.29 -12.02 44.41
N ASP A 46 18.91 -13.28 44.29
CA ASP A 46 19.63 -14.35 43.61
C ASP A 46 19.03 -14.68 42.23
N HIS A 47 18.04 -13.91 41.76
CA HIS A 47 17.42 -14.07 40.45
C HIS A 47 17.41 -12.75 39.67
N GLU A 48 17.50 -12.88 38.35
CA GLU A 48 17.40 -11.79 37.39
C GLU A 48 16.15 -11.98 36.54
N PHE A 49 15.48 -10.88 36.21
CA PHE A 49 14.25 -10.89 35.43
C PHE A 49 14.43 -10.14 34.11
N CYS A 50 13.72 -10.56 33.07
CA CYS A 50 13.58 -9.78 31.85
C CYS A 50 12.19 -9.97 31.23
N ILE A 51 11.74 -8.99 30.45
CA ILE A 51 10.46 -9.09 29.73
C ILE A 51 10.67 -9.92 28.45
N LYS A 52 9.89 -11.00 28.30
CA LYS A 52 9.79 -11.79 27.05
C LYS A 52 9.13 -10.91 26.00
N ARG A 53 9.88 -10.50 24.97
CA ARG A 53 9.31 -9.83 23.81
C ARG A 53 8.50 -10.84 23.00
N GLU A 54 7.27 -10.48 22.65
CA GLU A 54 6.43 -11.26 21.76
C GLU A 54 7.14 -11.39 20.39
N THR A 55 7.16 -12.58 19.80
CA THR A 55 7.73 -12.79 18.46
C THR A 55 6.64 -13.06 17.45
N THR A 56 6.82 -12.59 16.22
CA THR A 56 5.93 -12.82 15.09
C THR A 56 6.69 -13.52 13.96
N VAL A 57 5.95 -14.11 13.01
CA VAL A 57 6.49 -14.77 11.83
C VAL A 57 5.89 -14.15 10.59
N LEU A 58 6.74 -13.69 9.67
CA LEU A 58 6.34 -13.19 8.35
C LEU A 58 7.26 -13.80 7.29
N ALA A 59 6.70 -14.36 6.23
CA ALA A 59 7.43 -15.05 5.16
C ALA A 59 8.49 -16.06 5.69
N ASP A 60 8.12 -16.89 6.66
CA ASP A 60 8.98 -17.86 7.37
C ASP A 60 10.18 -17.26 8.13
N ILE A 61 10.22 -15.94 8.32
CA ILE A 61 11.23 -15.25 9.11
C ILE A 61 10.60 -14.86 10.45
N GLN A 62 11.20 -15.33 11.54
CA GLN A 62 10.78 -15.01 12.89
C GLN A 62 11.55 -13.79 13.42
N PHE A 63 10.84 -12.80 13.97
CA PHE A 63 11.43 -11.60 14.59
C PHE A 63 10.54 -11.08 15.72
N THR A 64 11.03 -10.18 16.56
CA THR A 64 10.23 -9.57 17.62
C THR A 64 9.11 -8.72 17.05
N LYS A 65 7.94 -8.76 17.67
CA LYS A 65 6.83 -7.88 17.34
C LYS A 65 7.31 -6.41 17.39
N PRO A 66 6.97 -5.58 16.38
CA PRO A 66 7.32 -4.17 16.38
C PRO A 66 6.85 -3.47 17.66
N VAL A 67 7.62 -2.49 18.10
CA VAL A 67 7.32 -1.75 19.33
C VAL A 67 6.20 -0.75 19.09
N GLU A 68 5.30 -0.61 20.08
CA GLU A 68 4.19 0.33 20.03
C GLU A 68 4.54 1.65 20.72
N PRO A 69 3.91 2.79 20.35
CA PRO A 69 4.21 4.09 20.92
C PRO A 69 4.09 4.18 22.45
N HIS A 70 3.18 3.38 23.03
CA HIS A 70 2.92 3.37 24.47
C HIS A 70 3.94 2.57 25.28
N ASP A 71 4.78 1.78 24.60
CA ASP A 71 5.84 0.96 25.20
C ASP A 71 7.21 1.68 25.20
N LEU A 72 7.27 2.91 24.68
CA LEU A 72 8.50 3.68 24.51
C LEU A 72 8.57 4.90 25.43
N GLU A 73 9.78 5.16 25.94
CA GLU A 73 10.11 6.37 26.66
C GLU A 73 10.76 7.41 25.74
N LEU A 74 10.55 8.70 26.03
CA LEU A 74 11.19 9.79 25.30
C LEU A 74 12.71 9.67 25.33
N GLY A 75 13.36 9.78 24.17
CA GLY A 75 14.81 9.66 24.03
C GLY A 75 15.32 8.23 23.95
N GLN A 76 14.44 7.21 24.00
CA GLN A 76 14.83 5.81 23.91
C GLN A 76 15.37 5.48 22.51
N GLU A 77 16.49 4.77 22.43
CA GLU A 77 17.07 4.33 21.15
C GLU A 77 16.17 3.28 20.47
N ILE A 78 15.80 3.56 19.23
CA ILE A 78 14.96 2.72 18.38
C ILE A 78 15.56 2.58 16.98
N PHE A 79 15.14 1.53 16.28
CA PHE A 79 15.57 1.19 14.93
C PHE A 79 14.35 1.18 14.01
N ILE A 80 14.24 2.19 13.16
CA ILE A 80 13.16 2.32 12.18
C ILE A 80 13.55 1.58 10.91
N VAL A 81 12.70 0.65 10.48
CA VAL A 81 12.82 -0.14 9.27
C VAL A 81 12.32 0.69 8.09
N MET A 82 13.25 1.17 7.25
CA MET A 82 12.92 1.86 6.00
C MET A 82 13.15 0.94 4.80
N PRO A 83 12.57 1.25 3.62
CA PRO A 83 12.68 0.37 2.45
C PRO A 83 14.11 0.10 1.96
N THR A 84 15.06 1.00 2.24
CA THR A 84 16.45 0.91 1.75
C THR A 84 17.50 0.74 2.85
N CYS A 85 17.15 0.97 4.11
CA CYS A 85 18.09 0.92 5.23
C CYS A 85 17.36 0.90 6.58
N ILE A 86 18.09 0.69 7.67
CA ILE A 86 17.60 0.82 9.03
C ILE A 86 18.09 2.16 9.58
N LEU A 87 17.18 3.00 10.06
CA LEU A 87 17.51 4.26 10.72
C LEU A 87 17.58 4.04 12.23
N ARG A 88 18.76 4.28 12.81
CA ARG A 88 18.96 4.31 14.26
C ARG A 88 18.68 5.72 14.78
N THR A 89 17.68 5.89 15.63
CA THR A 89 17.25 7.20 16.12
C THR A 89 16.76 7.11 17.57
N GLN A 90 16.43 8.25 18.17
CA GLN A 90 15.74 8.32 19.46
C GLN A 90 14.25 8.51 19.24
N TYR A 91 13.45 7.87 20.09
CA TYR A 91 12.01 8.04 20.09
C TYR A 91 11.63 9.44 20.59
N ASP A 92 10.91 10.16 19.75
CA ASP A 92 10.34 11.47 20.04
C ASP A 92 8.88 11.47 19.59
N HIS A 93 7.95 11.68 20.53
CA HIS A 93 6.52 11.69 20.23
C HIS A 93 6.10 12.97 19.50
N GLU A 94 6.89 14.05 19.58
CA GLU A 94 6.63 15.31 18.86
C GLU A 94 7.11 15.24 17.41
N HIS A 95 8.07 14.36 17.12
CA HIS A 95 8.56 14.12 15.78
C HIS A 95 7.61 13.21 15.00
N GLY A 96 6.73 13.83 14.21
CA GLY A 96 5.64 13.17 13.48
C GLY A 96 6.05 11.91 12.69
N ASP A 97 7.19 11.96 11.98
CA ASP A 97 7.65 10.82 11.16
C ASP A 97 8.12 9.63 12.00
N ILE A 98 8.75 9.88 13.15
CA ILE A 98 9.24 8.85 14.08
C ILE A 98 8.04 8.23 14.78
N CYS A 99 7.13 9.07 15.31
CA CYS A 99 5.91 8.62 15.96
C CYS A 99 5.05 7.78 15.01
N LEU A 100 4.85 8.22 13.77
CA LEU A 100 4.08 7.49 12.76
C LEU A 100 4.75 6.17 12.36
N SER A 101 6.09 6.16 12.23
CA SER A 101 6.85 4.94 11.93
C SER A 101 6.69 3.89 13.03
N VAL A 102 6.70 4.32 14.31
CA VAL A 102 6.44 3.44 15.44
C VAL A 102 4.99 2.95 15.42
N ALA A 103 4.01 3.86 15.28
CA ALA A 103 2.58 3.52 15.29
C ALA A 103 2.18 2.54 14.17
N ASN A 104 2.85 2.60 13.02
CA ASN A 104 2.61 1.71 11.88
C ASN A 104 3.41 0.40 11.94
N GLY A 105 4.15 0.15 13.03
CA GLY A 105 4.88 -1.10 13.24
C GLY A 105 6.18 -1.21 12.45
N PHE A 106 6.83 -0.09 12.11
CA PHE A 106 8.14 -0.07 11.45
C PHE A 106 9.31 0.12 12.43
N ALA A 107 9.07 0.16 13.74
CA ALA A 107 10.12 0.34 14.74
C ALA A 107 10.44 -0.94 15.51
N GLN A 108 11.73 -1.16 15.74
CA GLN A 108 12.27 -2.24 16.57
C GLN A 108 13.20 -1.67 17.64
N LEU A 109 13.40 -2.44 18.70
CA LEU A 109 14.28 -2.08 19.82
C LEU A 109 15.71 -2.63 19.66
N ASP A 110 15.97 -3.37 18.59
CA ASP A 110 17.30 -3.87 18.28
C ASP A 110 17.52 -4.02 16.77
N VAL A 111 18.78 -3.92 16.38
CA VAL A 111 19.24 -3.96 14.99
C VAL A 111 18.91 -5.29 14.32
N GLU A 112 19.06 -6.40 15.03
CA GLU A 112 18.93 -7.73 14.42
C GLU A 112 17.47 -8.01 14.06
N ASN A 113 16.53 -7.70 14.94
CA ASN A 113 15.10 -7.79 14.62
C ASN A 113 14.67 -6.77 13.56
N ALA A 114 15.26 -5.57 13.52
CA ALA A 114 15.03 -4.62 12.43
C ALA A 114 15.47 -5.18 11.06
N LYS A 115 16.63 -5.86 11.00
CA LYS A 115 17.10 -6.54 9.79
C LYS A 115 16.18 -7.68 9.39
N LEU A 116 15.81 -8.54 10.34
CA LEU A 116 14.91 -9.66 10.09
C LEU A 116 13.53 -9.19 9.60
N GLN A 117 13.00 -8.10 10.17
CA GLN A 117 11.75 -7.50 9.70
C GLN A 117 11.86 -6.98 8.26
N LEU A 118 12.94 -6.29 7.91
CA LEU A 118 13.16 -5.81 6.53
C LEU A 118 13.30 -6.98 5.55
N GLN A 119 14.05 -8.02 5.92
CA GLN A 119 14.18 -9.25 5.14
C GLN A 119 12.84 -9.94 4.94
N ALA A 120 12.01 -10.00 5.98
CA ALA A 120 10.67 -10.55 5.92
C ALA A 120 9.77 -9.79 4.93
N PHE A 121 9.82 -8.45 4.93
CA PHE A 121 9.12 -7.65 3.93
C PHE A 121 9.60 -7.94 2.51
N GLY A 122 10.92 -7.94 2.28
CA GLY A 122 11.48 -8.30 0.98
C GLY A 122 10.99 -9.66 0.49
N LYS A 123 11.11 -10.68 1.36
CA LYS A 123 10.76 -12.07 1.03
C LYS A 123 9.26 -12.24 0.77
N THR A 124 8.40 -11.49 1.45
CA THR A 124 6.94 -11.48 1.21
C THR A 124 6.60 -11.12 -0.24
N PHE A 125 7.41 -10.27 -0.87
CA PHE A 125 7.25 -9.86 -2.27
C PHE A 125 8.20 -10.59 -3.25
N GLY A 126 8.87 -11.65 -2.81
CA GLY A 126 9.80 -12.44 -3.64
C GLY A 126 11.20 -11.82 -3.81
N ASN A 127 11.52 -10.76 -3.07
CA ASN A 127 12.84 -10.11 -3.09
C ASN A 127 13.73 -10.64 -1.96
N MET A 128 15.04 -10.73 -2.20
CA MET A 128 16.01 -11.15 -1.18
C MET A 128 16.90 -9.97 -0.80
N ILE A 129 16.61 -9.36 0.35
CA ILE A 129 17.38 -8.23 0.88
C ILE A 129 18.52 -8.78 1.72
N THR A 130 19.75 -8.75 1.20
CA THR A 130 20.93 -9.31 1.90
C THR A 130 21.81 -8.22 2.52
N GLU A 131 21.93 -7.07 1.88
CA GLU A 131 22.73 -5.94 2.36
C GLU A 131 21.80 -4.87 2.93
N ILE A 132 21.93 -4.62 4.24
CA ILE A 132 21.13 -3.64 4.96
C ILE A 132 22.07 -2.64 5.61
N GLU A 133 22.04 -1.40 5.11
CA GLU A 133 22.77 -0.29 5.72
C GLU A 133 22.09 0.17 7.00
N ILE A 134 22.88 0.52 8.01
CA ILE A 134 22.41 1.16 9.25
C ILE A 134 22.84 2.62 9.18
N LYS A 135 21.87 3.54 9.20
CA LYS A 135 22.12 4.97 9.20
C LYS A 135 21.85 5.54 10.58
N ASP A 136 22.80 6.32 11.08
CA ASP A 136 22.65 7.03 12.35
C ASP A 136 21.89 8.34 12.13
N GLY A 137 20.71 8.45 12.73
CA GLY A 137 19.93 9.68 12.83
C GLY A 137 20.53 10.68 13.83
N PHE A 138 21.58 10.29 14.57
CA PHE A 138 22.33 11.12 15.51
C PHE A 138 23.28 12.11 14.82
N ASN A 139 22.80 12.89 13.86
CA ASN A 139 23.59 14.00 13.33
C ASN A 139 23.23 15.29 14.08
N ASP A 140 23.80 15.38 15.28
CA ASP A 140 23.80 16.60 16.08
C ASP A 140 25.25 17.00 16.35
N LYS A 141 25.87 17.75 15.43
CA LYS A 141 27.12 18.49 15.68
C LYS A 141 27.26 19.75 14.81
N PRO A 142 27.98 20.77 15.31
CA PRO A 142 27.45 22.12 15.48
C PRO A 142 28.04 23.14 14.51
N LYS A 143 27.39 24.31 14.44
CA LYS A 143 27.90 25.56 13.85
C LYS A 143 29.42 25.73 14.06
N ARG A 144 30.20 25.70 12.97
CA ARG A 144 31.54 26.32 12.93
C ARG A 144 31.71 27.18 11.71
N THR A 145 32.00 28.44 12.00
CA THR A 145 32.30 29.58 11.14
C THR A 145 33.63 29.40 10.39
N ARG A 146 33.57 29.70 9.09
CA ARG A 146 34.58 30.22 8.14
C ARG A 146 36.09 30.00 8.42
N ALA A 147 36.78 29.39 7.45
CA ALA A 147 38.03 29.92 6.90
C ALA A 147 38.26 29.42 5.46
N SER A 148 38.35 30.37 4.51
CA SER A 148 38.79 30.16 3.13
C SER A 148 40.29 29.88 3.05
N GLN A 149 40.72 29.00 2.13
CA GLN A 149 41.91 29.10 1.28
C GLN A 149 41.96 27.84 0.38
N LYS A 150 41.75 27.90 -0.93
CA LYS A 150 42.55 28.45 -2.06
C LYS A 150 43.25 27.32 -2.86
N LYS A 151 42.86 27.23 -4.14
CA LYS A 151 43.68 27.04 -5.35
C LYS A 151 44.08 25.60 -5.75
N ALA A 152 43.49 25.07 -6.84
CA ALA A 152 44.01 25.18 -8.22
C ALA A 152 43.37 24.12 -9.17
N GLU A 153 42.70 24.65 -10.18
CA GLU A 153 42.15 24.13 -11.47
C GLU A 153 43.18 23.45 -12.43
N PRO A 154 42.82 23.06 -13.68
CA PRO A 154 41.57 22.49 -14.26
C PRO A 154 41.82 21.45 -15.39
N GLU A 155 40.75 20.88 -15.98
CA GLU A 155 40.58 20.63 -17.44
C GLU A 155 39.11 20.16 -17.67
N GLN A 156 38.14 21.01 -18.11
CA GLN A 156 37.81 21.47 -19.48
C GLN A 156 37.31 20.31 -20.39
N VAL A 157 36.21 20.34 -21.17
CA VAL A 157 35.38 21.35 -21.90
C VAL A 157 33.99 20.69 -22.11
N THR A 158 32.81 21.35 -22.09
CA THR A 158 32.29 22.10 -23.25
C THR A 158 31.15 23.05 -22.89
N GLU A 159 31.40 24.30 -23.27
CA GLU A 159 30.60 25.50 -23.20
C GLU A 159 29.43 25.52 -24.19
N LEU A 160 28.32 26.14 -23.76
CA LEU A 160 27.57 27.11 -24.56
C LEU A 160 27.52 28.41 -23.75
N LYS A 161 28.28 29.43 -24.18
CA LYS A 161 28.18 30.84 -23.77
C LYS A 161 26.88 31.44 -24.34
N THR A 162 26.24 32.48 -23.78
CA THR A 162 26.81 33.83 -23.56
C THR A 162 25.97 34.66 -22.57
N GLU A 163 26.68 35.25 -21.60
CA GLU A 163 26.52 36.57 -20.93
C GLU A 163 25.18 37.01 -20.30
N SER A 164 25.15 37.10 -18.96
CA SER A 164 25.21 38.38 -18.24
C SER A 164 25.33 38.14 -16.73
N ILE A 165 25.95 39.09 -16.04
CA ILE A 165 26.33 39.07 -14.62
C ILE A 165 25.07 39.05 -13.74
N ASP A 166 24.85 37.99 -12.95
CA ASP A 166 24.25 38.16 -11.62
C ASP A 166 24.60 37.02 -10.63
N SER A 167 24.57 37.38 -9.36
CA SER A 167 25.11 36.69 -8.19
C SER A 167 24.53 35.28 -7.96
N PRO A 168 25.18 34.39 -7.15
CA PRO A 168 24.64 33.07 -6.74
C PRO A 168 23.21 33.06 -6.15
N GLN A 169 22.68 34.24 -5.82
CA GLN A 169 21.32 34.47 -5.33
C GLN A 169 20.27 34.46 -6.46
N HIS A 170 20.62 34.87 -7.68
CA HIS A 170 19.68 34.90 -8.81
C HIS A 170 19.40 33.47 -9.33
N GLU A 171 20.40 32.59 -9.31
CA GLU A 171 20.22 31.16 -9.63
C GLU A 171 19.30 30.47 -8.61
N PHE A 172 19.47 30.76 -7.32
CA PHE A 172 18.59 30.23 -6.27
C PHE A 172 17.14 30.66 -6.46
N GLN A 173 16.90 31.95 -6.69
CA GLN A 173 15.54 32.47 -6.88
C GLN A 173 14.85 31.86 -8.11
N SER A 174 15.58 31.70 -9.21
CA SER A 174 15.04 31.06 -10.41
C SER A 174 14.64 29.61 -10.18
N ILE A 175 15.39 28.86 -9.37
CA ILE A 175 15.05 27.46 -9.04
C ILE A 175 13.84 27.41 -8.10
N LEU A 176 13.76 28.34 -7.14
CA LEU A 176 12.60 28.47 -6.26
C LEU A 176 11.31 28.74 -7.03
N ASP A 177 11.34 29.69 -7.96
CA ASP A 177 10.17 30.05 -8.74
C ASP A 177 9.69 28.88 -9.64
N ASP A 178 10.60 28.13 -10.26
CA ASP A 178 10.26 26.91 -11.03
C ASP A 178 9.65 25.81 -10.14
N LEU A 179 10.21 25.58 -8.95
CA LEU A 179 9.66 24.58 -8.02
C LEU A 179 8.29 24.98 -7.47
N ILE A 180 8.06 26.27 -7.23
CA ILE A 180 6.76 26.80 -6.84
C ILE A 180 5.73 26.60 -7.95
N ASP A 181 6.08 26.89 -9.21
CA ASP A 181 5.18 26.67 -10.35
C ASP A 181 4.81 25.18 -10.51
N ARG A 182 5.80 24.29 -10.38
CA ARG A 182 5.57 22.83 -10.36
C ARG A 182 4.69 22.39 -9.20
N ALA A 183 4.84 23.01 -8.03
CA ALA A 183 3.99 22.71 -6.87
C ALA A 183 2.54 23.14 -7.13
N LEU A 184 2.31 24.32 -7.72
CA LEU A 184 0.98 24.83 -8.04
C LEU A 184 0.27 24.01 -9.13
N THR A 185 1.03 23.49 -10.10
CA THR A 185 0.51 22.71 -11.23
C THR A 185 0.35 21.22 -10.94
N ALA A 186 0.95 20.70 -9.86
CA ALA A 186 0.86 19.31 -9.45
C ALA A 186 -0.60 18.83 -9.31
N LYS A 187 -0.89 17.66 -9.86
CA LYS A 187 -2.24 17.05 -9.88
C LYS A 187 -2.43 16.04 -8.76
N THR A 188 -1.34 15.48 -8.24
CA THR A 188 -1.36 14.46 -7.20
C THR A 188 -0.50 14.83 -6.00
N GLU A 189 -0.84 14.29 -4.82
CA GLU A 189 -0.05 14.49 -3.60
C GLU A 189 1.38 14.00 -3.79
N ILE A 190 1.55 12.89 -4.52
CA ILE A 190 2.86 12.30 -4.81
C ILE A 190 3.72 13.24 -5.66
N GLU A 191 3.15 13.90 -6.67
CA GLU A 191 3.89 14.85 -7.53
C GLU A 191 4.40 16.04 -6.74
N VAL A 192 3.56 16.63 -5.88
CA VAL A 192 3.95 17.79 -5.09
C VAL A 192 4.96 17.43 -4.00
N THR A 193 4.81 16.28 -3.33
CA THR A 193 5.78 15.79 -2.34
C THR A 193 7.13 15.42 -2.97
N LYS A 194 7.17 14.97 -4.23
CA LYS A 194 8.43 14.66 -4.93
C LYS A 194 9.35 15.87 -5.09
N LEU A 195 8.82 17.10 -4.99
CA LEU A 195 9.60 18.34 -5.13
C LEU A 195 10.62 18.53 -4.02
N TYR A 196 10.42 17.91 -2.86
CA TYR A 196 11.38 17.88 -1.76
C TYR A 196 12.76 17.34 -2.17
N ARG A 197 12.82 16.47 -3.19
CA ARG A 197 14.08 15.92 -3.69
C ARG A 197 15.00 16.97 -4.30
N TYR A 198 14.45 18.08 -4.81
CA TYR A 198 15.23 19.16 -5.41
C TYR A 198 15.76 20.17 -4.39
N THR A 199 15.27 20.12 -3.14
CA THR A 199 15.65 21.06 -2.08
C THR A 199 16.47 20.42 -0.97
N VAL A 200 17.05 19.23 -1.20
CA VAL A 200 17.87 18.51 -0.21
C VAL A 200 19.07 19.33 0.28
N GLN A 201 19.65 20.16 -0.60
CA GLN A 201 20.80 21.01 -0.26
C GLN A 201 20.41 22.39 0.28
N TRP A 202 19.11 22.68 0.41
CA TRP A 202 18.63 23.98 0.83
C TRP A 202 18.54 24.08 2.35
N THR A 203 18.75 25.29 2.87
CA THR A 203 18.47 25.60 4.27
C THR A 203 16.96 25.69 4.54
N ASP A 204 16.55 25.55 5.79
CA ASP A 204 15.12 25.63 6.17
C ASP A 204 14.51 27.00 5.81
N GLU A 205 15.28 28.08 5.94
CA GLU A 205 14.84 29.43 5.55
C GLU A 205 14.60 29.56 4.04
N GLN A 206 15.45 28.90 3.23
CA GLN A 206 15.33 28.86 1.77
C GLN A 206 14.16 27.97 1.31
N ARG A 207 13.87 26.88 2.05
CA ARG A 207 12.80 25.94 1.71
C ARG A 207 11.42 26.45 2.11
N LYS A 208 11.33 27.26 3.17
CA LYS A 208 10.06 27.73 3.75
C LYS A 208 9.02 28.24 2.73
N PRO A 209 9.36 29.08 1.73
CA PRO A 209 8.37 29.53 0.75
C PRO A 209 7.78 28.38 -0.09
N LEU A 210 8.61 27.39 -0.44
CA LEU A 210 8.16 26.21 -1.16
C LEU A 210 7.31 25.30 -0.26
N ASP A 211 7.69 25.15 1.02
CA ASP A 211 6.92 24.37 1.99
C ASP A 211 5.51 24.89 2.19
N ASP A 212 5.34 26.20 2.32
CA ASP A 212 4.04 26.83 2.45
C ASP A 212 3.15 26.54 1.22
N VAL A 213 3.73 26.58 0.02
CA VAL A 213 3.02 26.27 -1.24
C VAL A 213 2.68 24.79 -1.33
N ILE A 214 3.62 23.90 -1.03
CA ILE A 214 3.41 22.45 -1.04
C ILE A 214 2.32 22.05 -0.05
N ASN A 215 2.39 22.53 1.19
CA ASN A 215 1.41 22.20 2.23
C ASN A 215 0.01 22.72 1.90
N LYS A 216 -0.07 23.95 1.36
CA LYS A 216 -1.33 24.50 0.86
C LYS A 216 -1.89 23.61 -0.26
N ARG A 217 -1.06 23.24 -1.24
CA ARG A 217 -1.50 22.39 -2.35
C ARG A 217 -1.92 21.00 -1.89
N LEU A 218 -1.18 20.38 -0.98
CA LEU A 218 -1.54 19.10 -0.38
C LEU A 218 -2.90 19.17 0.30
N THR A 219 -3.17 20.24 1.04
CA THR A 219 -4.48 20.45 1.68
C THR A 219 -5.59 20.57 0.64
N GLU A 220 -5.37 21.34 -0.43
CA GLU A 220 -6.34 21.46 -1.54
C GLU A 220 -6.61 20.11 -2.23
N LEU A 221 -5.57 19.32 -2.49
CA LEU A 221 -5.69 18.00 -3.12
C LEU A 221 -6.43 17.01 -2.22
N ARG A 222 -6.14 17.00 -0.91
CA ARG A 222 -6.85 16.18 0.08
C ARG A 222 -8.33 16.51 0.15
N VAL A 223 -8.67 17.80 0.17
CA VAL A 223 -10.08 18.24 0.16
C VAL A 223 -10.78 17.80 -1.12
N LYS A 224 -10.13 17.94 -2.29
CA LYS A 224 -10.70 17.46 -3.56
C LYS A 224 -10.89 15.94 -3.56
N ASN A 225 -9.91 15.18 -3.07
CA ASN A 225 -9.99 13.73 -3.01
C ASN A 225 -11.10 13.25 -2.05
N SER A 226 -11.18 13.85 -0.86
CA SER A 226 -12.27 13.55 0.09
C SER A 226 -13.66 13.85 -0.48
N LYS A 227 -13.82 14.98 -1.19
CA LYS A 227 -15.08 15.30 -1.88
C LYS A 227 -15.43 14.23 -2.92
N TYR A 228 -14.46 13.81 -3.73
CA TYR A 228 -14.64 12.72 -4.69
C TYR A 228 -15.06 11.42 -4.00
N GLU A 229 -14.39 11.03 -2.91
CA GLU A 229 -14.70 9.80 -2.17
C GLU A 229 -16.13 9.78 -1.61
N ILE A 230 -16.59 10.91 -1.06
CA ILE A 230 -17.96 11.06 -0.55
C ILE A 230 -18.97 10.97 -1.71
N GLU A 231 -18.77 11.73 -2.79
CA GLU A 231 -19.65 11.68 -3.96
C GLU A 231 -19.67 10.27 -4.58
N PHE A 232 -18.53 9.59 -4.61
CA PHE A 232 -18.43 8.23 -5.10
C PHE A 232 -19.20 7.24 -4.25
N ALA A 233 -19.05 7.29 -2.92
CA ALA A 233 -19.80 6.44 -2.01
C ALA A 233 -21.31 6.62 -2.17
N ASP A 234 -21.78 7.87 -2.27
CA ASP A 234 -23.20 8.18 -2.45
C ASP A 234 -23.74 7.64 -3.78
N LEU A 235 -23.05 7.91 -4.90
CA LEU A 235 -23.48 7.44 -6.21
C LEU A 235 -23.38 5.91 -6.34
N HIS A 236 -22.35 5.30 -5.78
CA HIS A 236 -22.21 3.85 -5.72
C HIS A 236 -23.37 3.21 -4.94
N ALA A 237 -23.78 3.80 -3.81
CA ALA A 237 -24.95 3.35 -3.07
C ALA A 237 -26.23 3.46 -3.92
N VAL A 238 -26.41 4.54 -4.70
CA VAL A 238 -27.55 4.66 -5.64
C VAL A 238 -27.53 3.53 -6.67
N VAL A 239 -26.38 3.19 -7.25
CA VAL A 239 -26.25 2.08 -8.20
C VAL A 239 -26.61 0.75 -7.55
N MET A 240 -26.07 0.46 -6.37
CA MET A 240 -26.32 -0.82 -5.67
C MET A 240 -27.81 -1.04 -5.37
N HIS A 241 -28.53 0.03 -5.02
CA HIS A 241 -29.96 -0.01 -4.69
C HIS A 241 -30.89 0.28 -5.88
N ALA A 242 -30.35 0.54 -7.07
CA ALA A 242 -31.15 0.78 -8.27
C ALA A 242 -32.03 -0.45 -8.55
N LYS A 243 -33.31 -0.20 -8.81
CA LYS A 243 -34.32 -1.23 -9.11
C LYS A 243 -34.59 -1.32 -10.61
N THR A 244 -34.21 -0.30 -11.37
CA THR A 244 -34.41 -0.26 -12.83
C THR A 244 -33.11 0.06 -13.57
N PRO A 245 -32.93 -0.45 -14.80
CA PRO A 245 -31.77 -0.09 -15.62
C PRO A 245 -31.61 1.41 -15.86
N LYS A 246 -32.73 2.15 -15.89
CA LYS A 246 -32.72 3.60 -16.04
C LYS A 246 -32.10 4.29 -14.84
N GLU A 247 -32.51 3.93 -13.62
CA GLU A 247 -31.94 4.49 -12.39
C GLU A 247 -30.43 4.28 -12.28
N ALA A 248 -29.94 3.10 -12.70
CA ALA A 248 -28.51 2.81 -12.75
C ALA A 248 -27.77 3.66 -13.80
N ASN A 249 -28.38 3.88 -14.97
CA ASN A 249 -27.79 4.69 -16.04
C ASN A 249 -27.82 6.20 -15.78
N ASP A 250 -28.84 6.71 -15.07
CA ASP A 250 -28.95 8.14 -14.72
C ASP A 250 -27.76 8.61 -13.86
N VAL A 251 -27.10 7.70 -13.14
CA VAL A 251 -25.87 7.99 -12.37
C VAL A 251 -24.71 8.41 -13.27
N ILE A 252 -24.68 7.95 -14.54
CA ILE A 252 -23.63 8.31 -15.51
C ILE A 252 -23.65 9.82 -15.78
N GLU A 253 -24.83 10.43 -15.85
CA GLU A 253 -25.00 11.86 -16.08
C GLU A 253 -24.45 12.69 -14.91
N LYS A 254 -24.61 12.20 -13.68
CA LYS A 254 -24.11 12.87 -12.46
C LYS A 254 -22.59 12.86 -12.32
N THR A 255 -21.87 12.13 -13.16
CA THR A 255 -20.40 12.02 -13.12
C THR A 255 -19.70 12.76 -14.25
N GLN A 256 -20.39 13.66 -14.97
CA GLN A 256 -19.78 14.41 -16.09
C GLN A 256 -18.59 15.29 -15.67
N HIS A 257 -18.56 15.78 -14.43
CA HIS A 257 -17.45 16.59 -13.91
C HIS A 257 -16.25 15.77 -13.44
N TRP A 258 -16.37 14.44 -13.37
CA TRP A 258 -15.27 13.56 -12.99
C TRP A 258 -14.35 13.28 -14.17
N THR A 259 -13.08 13.04 -13.86
CA THR A 259 -12.11 12.56 -14.85
C THR A 259 -12.44 11.13 -15.32
N GLU A 260 -11.95 10.72 -16.49
CA GLU A 260 -12.18 9.37 -17.01
C GLU A 260 -11.73 8.28 -16.04
N GLU A 261 -10.59 8.48 -15.37
CA GLU A 261 -10.05 7.57 -14.35
C GLU A 261 -10.99 7.44 -13.15
N GLN A 262 -11.54 8.57 -12.68
CA GLN A 262 -12.49 8.61 -11.56
C GLN A 262 -13.84 7.97 -11.90
N ARG A 263 -14.30 8.04 -13.15
CA ARG A 263 -15.57 7.46 -13.60
C ARG A 263 -15.52 5.96 -13.81
N LYS A 264 -14.37 5.44 -14.24
CA LYS A 264 -14.16 4.03 -14.58
C LYS A 264 -14.68 3.04 -13.52
N PRO A 265 -14.33 3.15 -12.23
CA PRO A 265 -14.82 2.19 -11.22
C PRO A 265 -16.36 2.21 -11.11
N LEU A 266 -16.99 3.38 -11.19
CA LEU A 266 -18.44 3.49 -11.10
C LEU A 266 -19.14 2.93 -12.35
N ILE A 267 -18.59 3.17 -13.54
CA ILE A 267 -19.12 2.60 -14.79
C ILE A 267 -19.09 1.07 -14.77
N VAL A 268 -18.05 0.47 -14.20
CA VAL A 268 -17.96 -0.99 -14.03
C VAL A 268 -19.09 -1.49 -13.12
N GLU A 269 -19.33 -0.82 -11.99
CA GLU A 269 -20.42 -1.22 -11.08
C GLU A 269 -21.80 -1.03 -11.71
N ILE A 270 -22.01 0.07 -12.45
CA ILE A 270 -23.25 0.29 -13.21
C ILE A 270 -23.45 -0.86 -14.20
N SER A 271 -22.41 -1.19 -14.98
CA SER A 271 -22.48 -2.28 -15.97
C SER A 271 -22.83 -3.62 -15.32
N LYS A 272 -22.22 -3.92 -14.17
CA LYS A 272 -22.54 -5.11 -13.37
C LYS A 272 -24.00 -5.08 -12.88
N LYS A 273 -24.46 -3.95 -12.35
CA LYS A 273 -25.84 -3.80 -11.88
C LYS A 273 -26.86 -3.94 -13.02
N LEU A 274 -26.56 -3.39 -14.19
CA LEU A 274 -27.40 -3.55 -15.39
C LEU A 274 -27.52 -5.03 -15.78
N ALA A 275 -26.43 -5.79 -15.72
CA ALA A 275 -26.44 -7.23 -15.92
C ALA A 275 -27.19 -8.00 -14.81
N GLU A 276 -27.34 -7.47 -13.60
CA GLU A 276 -28.17 -8.07 -12.56
C GLU A 276 -29.67 -7.77 -12.74
N LEU A 277 -30.00 -6.53 -13.13
CA LEU A 277 -31.38 -6.06 -13.30
C LEU A 277 -32.02 -6.57 -14.57
N ASN A 278 -31.22 -6.71 -15.62
CA ASN A 278 -31.57 -7.42 -16.82
C ASN A 278 -30.54 -8.55 -16.98
N PRO A 279 -30.68 -9.64 -16.21
CA PRO A 279 -29.84 -10.80 -16.45
C PRO A 279 -29.99 -11.13 -17.93
N PRO A 280 -28.89 -11.38 -18.67
CA PRO A 280 -29.05 -12.03 -19.95
C PRO A 280 -29.96 -13.22 -19.67
N GLU A 281 -31.10 -13.28 -20.36
CA GLU A 281 -32.07 -14.33 -20.13
C GLU A 281 -31.30 -15.65 -19.98
N LYS A 282 -31.66 -16.50 -19.02
CA LYS A 282 -31.10 -17.86 -18.97
C LYS A 282 -31.33 -18.62 -20.30
N SER A 283 -32.15 -18.08 -21.20
CA SER A 283 -32.36 -18.40 -22.62
C SER A 283 -31.74 -17.31 -23.49
N GLU A 284 -30.59 -17.48 -24.12
CA GLU A 284 -30.45 -18.45 -25.18
C GLU A 284 -29.07 -19.08 -25.03
N SER A 285 -29.03 -20.36 -24.62
CA SER A 285 -27.90 -21.17 -25.07
C SER A 285 -27.71 -20.90 -26.57
N SER A 286 -26.48 -20.72 -27.06
CA SER A 286 -26.25 -20.29 -28.44
C SER A 286 -27.15 -21.05 -29.42
N LEU A 287 -27.56 -20.46 -30.54
CA LEU A 287 -28.49 -21.10 -31.47
C LEU A 287 -28.09 -22.56 -31.79
N MET A 288 -26.78 -22.83 -31.88
CA MET A 288 -26.20 -24.18 -31.95
C MET A 288 -26.64 -25.12 -30.80
N VAL A 289 -26.54 -24.66 -29.55
CA VAL A 289 -26.95 -25.44 -28.37
C VAL A 289 -28.47 -25.61 -28.31
N ARG A 290 -29.25 -24.62 -28.77
CA ARG A 290 -30.70 -24.78 -28.93
C ARG A 290 -31.03 -25.86 -29.96
N VAL A 291 -30.36 -25.82 -31.11
CA VAL A 291 -30.47 -26.84 -32.17
C VAL A 291 -30.08 -28.22 -31.64
N GLN A 292 -29.00 -28.35 -30.87
CA GLN A 292 -28.55 -29.64 -30.32
C GLN A 292 -29.47 -30.22 -29.23
N LYS A 293 -30.22 -29.36 -28.52
CA LYS A 293 -31.10 -29.78 -27.42
C LYS A 293 -32.57 -29.91 -27.82
N ALA A 294 -32.94 -29.53 -29.05
CA ALA A 294 -34.31 -29.62 -29.53
C ALA A 294 -34.90 -31.02 -29.27
N GLU A 295 -36.05 -31.09 -28.63
CA GLU A 295 -36.67 -32.34 -28.20
C GLU A 295 -37.63 -32.91 -29.26
N SER A 296 -38.03 -32.10 -30.24
CA SER A 296 -38.96 -32.46 -31.29
C SER A 296 -38.58 -31.91 -32.67
N LEU A 297 -39.08 -32.57 -33.72
CA LEU A 297 -38.93 -32.11 -35.11
C LEU A 297 -39.61 -30.75 -35.34
N GLU A 298 -40.72 -30.47 -34.65
CA GLU A 298 -41.44 -29.19 -34.74
C GLU A 298 -40.61 -28.03 -34.16
N GLU A 299 -39.99 -28.24 -33.00
CA GLU A 299 -39.09 -27.27 -32.36
C GLU A 299 -37.83 -27.03 -33.21
N LEU A 300 -37.25 -28.10 -33.75
CA LEU A 300 -36.08 -28.03 -34.63
C LEU A 300 -36.36 -27.24 -35.92
N GLN A 301 -37.57 -27.35 -36.47
CA GLN A 301 -37.98 -26.63 -37.67
C GLN A 301 -38.17 -25.13 -37.42
N LEU A 302 -38.59 -24.74 -36.22
CA LEU A 302 -38.66 -23.33 -35.82
C LEU A 302 -37.26 -22.73 -35.71
N LEU A 303 -36.30 -23.46 -35.13
CA LEU A 303 -34.90 -23.07 -35.03
C LEU A 303 -34.19 -23.03 -36.39
N GLU A 304 -34.55 -23.89 -37.33
CA GLU A 304 -34.02 -23.87 -38.71
C GLU A 304 -34.37 -22.55 -39.43
N ASN A 305 -35.58 -22.03 -39.22
CA ASN A 305 -35.99 -20.74 -39.79
C ASN A 305 -35.16 -19.58 -39.20
N GLU A 306 -34.79 -19.66 -37.93
CA GLU A 306 -33.88 -18.68 -37.29
C GLU A 306 -32.45 -18.80 -37.85
N VAL A 307 -31.95 -20.02 -38.09
CA VAL A 307 -30.64 -20.26 -38.72
C VAL A 307 -30.58 -19.64 -40.13
N GLN A 308 -31.67 -19.70 -40.89
CA GLN A 308 -31.75 -19.11 -42.22
C GLN A 308 -31.70 -17.57 -42.25
N GLN A 309 -31.94 -16.91 -41.12
CA GLN A 309 -31.88 -15.45 -41.00
C GLN A 309 -30.51 -14.92 -40.53
N ILE A 310 -29.56 -15.82 -40.22
CA ILE A 310 -28.21 -15.46 -39.78
C ILE A 310 -27.28 -15.19 -40.98
N ASN A 311 -26.15 -14.54 -40.71
CA ASN A 311 -25.07 -14.32 -41.67
C ASN A 311 -24.75 -15.61 -42.49
N PRO A 312 -24.74 -15.52 -43.84
CA PRO A 312 -24.47 -16.64 -44.74
C PRO A 312 -23.19 -17.43 -44.44
N GLU A 313 -22.13 -16.80 -43.93
CA GLU A 313 -20.86 -17.48 -43.60
C GLU A 313 -21.00 -18.48 -42.45
N ILE A 314 -21.97 -18.28 -41.55
CA ILE A 314 -22.19 -19.11 -40.36
C ILE A 314 -23.34 -20.11 -40.60
N GLN A 315 -24.20 -19.82 -41.59
CA GLN A 315 -25.39 -20.61 -41.92
C GLN A 315 -25.05 -22.06 -42.30
N GLU A 316 -24.02 -22.30 -43.13
CA GLU A 316 -23.63 -23.66 -43.55
C GLU A 316 -23.28 -24.55 -42.35
N ARG A 317 -22.50 -24.00 -41.42
CA ARG A 317 -22.11 -24.69 -40.18
C ARG A 317 -23.31 -24.93 -39.27
N MET A 318 -24.21 -23.97 -39.11
CA MET A 318 -25.42 -24.16 -38.31
C MET A 318 -26.36 -25.21 -38.91
N MET A 319 -26.52 -25.21 -40.24
CA MET A 319 -27.33 -26.22 -40.94
C MET A 319 -26.78 -27.64 -40.77
N SER A 320 -25.46 -27.81 -40.64
CA SER A 320 -24.88 -29.12 -40.33
C SER A 320 -25.35 -29.67 -38.97
N TYR A 321 -25.49 -28.80 -37.95
CA TYR A 321 -26.00 -29.21 -36.64
C TYR A 321 -27.51 -29.49 -36.67
N VAL A 322 -28.27 -28.74 -37.49
CA VAL A 322 -29.71 -28.98 -37.70
C VAL A 322 -29.93 -30.35 -38.33
N ASN A 323 -29.17 -30.68 -39.38
CA ASN A 323 -29.26 -31.97 -40.07
C ASN A 323 -28.83 -33.14 -39.18
N GLN A 324 -27.80 -32.94 -38.36
CA GLN A 324 -27.36 -33.93 -37.37
C GLN A 324 -28.46 -34.20 -36.34
N ARG A 325 -29.02 -33.16 -35.72
CA ARG A 325 -30.09 -33.33 -34.73
C ARG A 325 -31.35 -33.95 -35.34
N ARG A 326 -31.70 -33.59 -36.57
CA ARG A 326 -32.83 -34.18 -37.30
C ARG A 326 -32.67 -35.70 -37.46
N SER A 327 -31.45 -36.15 -37.77
CA SER A 327 -31.15 -37.58 -37.89
C SER A 327 -31.26 -38.30 -36.55
N ASP A 328 -30.75 -37.69 -35.47
CA ASP A 328 -30.83 -38.23 -34.11
C ASP A 328 -32.30 -38.39 -33.67
N LEU A 329 -33.14 -37.37 -33.88
CA LEU A 329 -34.55 -37.40 -33.49
C LEU A 329 -35.36 -38.45 -34.26
N VAL A 330 -35.10 -38.62 -35.56
CA VAL A 330 -35.74 -39.68 -36.37
C VAL A 330 -35.32 -41.06 -35.88
N SER A 331 -34.04 -41.26 -35.55
CA SER A 331 -33.56 -42.53 -35.01
C SER A 331 -34.12 -42.84 -33.61
N ASP A 332 -34.29 -41.82 -32.76
CA ASP A 332 -34.88 -41.95 -31.44
C ASP A 332 -36.38 -42.28 -31.49
N GLU A 333 -37.09 -41.84 -32.55
CA GLU A 333 -38.49 -42.21 -32.80
C GLU A 333 -38.61 -43.64 -33.33
N GLU A 334 -37.70 -44.08 -34.21
CA GLU A 334 -37.67 -45.46 -34.76
C GLU A 334 -37.36 -46.52 -33.69
N ILE A 335 -36.60 -46.19 -32.65
CA ILE A 335 -36.26 -47.09 -31.53
C ILE A 335 -37.42 -47.23 -30.52
N LYS A 336 -38.40 -46.33 -30.54
CA LYS A 336 -39.55 -46.31 -29.61
C LYS A 336 -40.77 -47.09 -30.13
N PHE A 337 -40.72 -47.62 -31.34
CA PHE A 337 -41.69 -48.57 -31.91
C PHE A 337 -41.08 -49.97 -32.00
#